data_AF-A0A3P9PJW7-F1
#
_entry.id   AF-A0A3P9PJW7-F1
#
_cell.length_a   1.000
_cell.length_b   1.000
_cell.length_c   1.000
_cell.angle_alpha   90.00
_cell.angle_beta   90.00
_cell.angle_gamma   90.00
#
_symmetry.space_group_name_H-M   'P 1'
#
loop_
_entity.id
_entity.type
_entity.pdbx_description
1 polymer ?
#
loop_
_entity_poly.entity_id
_entity_poly.type
_entity_poly.pdbx_seq_one_letter_code
_entity_poly.pdbx_strand_id
1 'polypeptide(L)'
;MTEGFTECDLTCSSPTTSVETLNAVKCLKIDPEQPIFSVLTGGMREQQPEQAEADIAVSHQNTCGGSGGGATSPTSAASDTESGIFSVESEVCAEHDSELDWFCATEKKLICSRCANAGPCREHSVAPLARRVGVVRNQLVDVCEKIQLQALVIEKFIQQTLTAKEQKLQASASRAREQVLAQVTAAREALEEEEQRLLEQVQREEERVEQCLLTQRAHWNHALTSLSQTRSCLVHTLTHAGDAQLVTSVQEIAERVEEADGVGKPCDTDQLNLNPACIESKLLRGLWATALLLGPNAYGSPLLKFDERTVSPLLSLSEDLRTLTFLQKKPRQSPPYDPARFDSWPNALGSLSMSSSTHSWVVDVGKSGAFKVGVCYASLERKGSGNEARLGYNSESWVLCRYDGDYTYCHAGKKVPLQVVTRPQRIGLLLDWLSQTLLFYEPDSGALLYSVTQPFNAPLLPAFAVTDRSITILH
;
A
#
# COMPACT_ATOMS: atom_id res chain seq x y z
N MET A 1 25.78 26.69 19.48
CA MET A 1 24.56 27.19 18.83
C MET A 1 23.76 27.86 19.94
N THR A 2 23.47 29.14 19.79
CA THR A 2 22.78 29.94 20.79
C THR A 2 21.32 29.51 20.87
N GLU A 3 20.94 28.76 21.89
CA GLU A 3 19.54 28.55 22.26
C GLU A 3 18.99 29.90 22.71
N GLY A 4 18.28 30.57 21.80
CA GLY A 4 17.48 31.72 22.15
C GLY A 4 16.31 31.22 22.98
N PHE A 5 16.33 31.46 24.29
CA PHE A 5 15.13 31.36 25.12
C PHE A 5 14.09 32.30 24.53
N THR A 6 13.04 31.74 23.92
CA THR A 6 11.85 32.50 23.56
C THR A 6 11.19 32.95 24.86
N GLU A 7 11.27 34.24 25.16
CA GLU A 7 10.57 34.87 26.28
C GLU A 7 9.06 34.70 26.08
N CYS A 8 8.35 34.28 27.13
CA CYS A 8 6.89 34.17 27.07
C CYS A 8 6.28 35.57 27.09
N ASP A 9 5.48 35.91 26.08
CA ASP A 9 4.86 37.23 25.99
C ASP A 9 3.82 37.41 27.11
N LEU A 10 4.03 38.38 28.00
CA LEU A 10 3.21 38.58 29.19
C LEU A 10 1.94 39.40 28.93
N THR A 11 1.92 40.18 27.86
CA THR A 11 0.80 41.08 27.52
C THR A 11 0.58 41.11 26.03
N CYS A 12 -0.68 41.28 25.62
CA CYS A 12 -1.01 41.45 24.21
C CYS A 12 -0.52 42.82 23.72
N SER A 13 0.44 42.81 22.79
CA SER A 13 0.79 43.99 22.01
C SER A 13 -0.44 44.42 21.23
N SER A 14 -0.92 45.65 21.44
CA SER A 14 -1.99 46.21 20.62
C SER A 14 -1.48 46.32 19.17
N PRO A 15 -2.24 45.88 18.15
CA PRO A 15 -1.78 46.02 16.78
C PRO A 15 -1.76 47.51 16.42
N THR A 16 -0.56 48.06 16.25
CA THR A 16 -0.35 49.36 15.63
C THR A 16 -0.75 49.24 14.16
N THR A 17 -1.86 49.88 13.83
CA THR A 17 -2.30 50.09 12.44
C THR A 17 -1.34 51.06 11.77
N SER A 18 -0.30 50.54 11.13
CA SER A 18 0.47 51.30 10.14
C SER A 18 -0.01 50.90 8.75
N VAL A 19 -0.81 51.78 8.17
CA VAL A 19 -1.15 51.77 6.74
C VAL A 19 0.08 52.26 5.99
N GLU A 20 0.83 51.36 5.36
CA GLU A 20 1.78 51.73 4.31
C GLU A 20 1.22 51.37 2.95
N THR A 21 1.02 52.44 2.18
CA THR A 21 0.53 52.45 0.81
C THR A 21 1.73 52.40 -0.11
N LEU A 22 1.85 51.39 -0.98
CA LEU A 22 2.78 51.43 -2.11
C LEU A 22 2.15 50.86 -3.38
N ASN A 23 1.62 51.81 -4.13
CA ASN A 23 1.42 51.94 -5.57
C ASN A 23 1.40 50.70 -6.49
N ALA A 24 0.28 50.68 -7.21
CA ALA A 24 -0.03 49.96 -8.44
C ALA A 24 1.05 50.04 -9.54
N VAL A 25 1.28 48.90 -10.19
CA VAL A 25 1.55 48.83 -11.63
C VAL A 25 0.40 48.06 -12.27
N LYS A 26 -0.22 48.69 -13.26
CA LYS A 26 -1.44 48.30 -13.96
C LYS A 26 -1.04 47.76 -15.33
N CYS A 27 -1.51 46.57 -15.70
CA CYS A 27 -1.73 46.06 -17.08
C CYS A 27 -2.12 44.57 -16.96
N LEU A 28 -3.14 43.99 -17.59
CA LEU A 28 -4.20 44.40 -18.51
C LEU A 28 -5.35 43.39 -18.31
N LYS A 29 -6.61 43.86 -18.43
CA LYS A 29 -7.84 43.05 -18.37
C LYS A 29 -7.95 42.12 -19.57
N ILE A 30 -8.34 40.85 -19.37
CA ILE A 30 -9.10 40.05 -20.34
C ILE A 30 -10.09 39.17 -19.57
N ASP A 31 -11.38 39.31 -19.90
CA ASP A 31 -12.55 38.62 -19.35
C ASP A 31 -12.60 37.11 -19.70
N PRO A 32 -13.24 36.25 -18.88
CA PRO A 32 -13.51 34.85 -19.22
C PRO A 32 -15.00 34.62 -19.50
N GLU A 33 -15.38 34.42 -20.76
CA GLU A 33 -16.69 33.83 -21.11
C GLU A 33 -16.61 32.94 -22.37
N GLN A 34 -17.19 31.75 -22.22
CA GLN A 34 -17.81 30.86 -23.23
C GLN A 34 -16.98 29.72 -23.89
N PRO A 35 -17.66 28.60 -24.24
CA PRO A 35 -17.09 27.25 -24.33
C PRO A 35 -16.82 26.79 -25.78
N ILE A 36 -15.97 25.77 -25.95
CA ILE A 36 -15.65 25.21 -27.27
C ILE A 36 -16.22 23.80 -27.43
N PHE A 37 -16.93 23.65 -28.54
CA PHE A 37 -17.76 22.56 -29.01
C PHE A 37 -17.01 21.29 -29.44
N SER A 38 -17.84 20.24 -29.50
CA SER A 38 -17.83 19.09 -30.40
C SER A 38 -17.10 19.17 -31.75
N VAL A 39 -16.77 17.97 -32.24
CA VAL A 39 -16.76 17.46 -33.63
C VAL A 39 -15.41 16.80 -33.96
N LEU A 40 -15.41 15.47 -34.10
CA LEU A 40 -15.16 14.81 -35.40
C LEU A 40 -15.65 13.36 -35.35
N THR A 41 -16.56 13.10 -36.28
CA THR A 41 -17.24 11.84 -36.62
C THR A 41 -16.54 11.16 -37.79
N GLY A 42 -16.61 9.83 -37.83
CA GLY A 42 -16.46 9.00 -39.04
C GLY A 42 -15.42 7.89 -38.86
N GLY A 43 -15.67 6.61 -39.13
CA GLY A 43 -16.83 5.93 -39.70
C GLY A 43 -16.43 4.51 -40.14
N MET A 44 -17.46 3.68 -40.41
CA MET A 44 -17.48 2.37 -41.10
C MET A 44 -17.13 1.13 -40.25
N ARG A 45 -18.14 0.27 -39.92
CA ARG A 45 -18.79 -0.82 -40.71
C ARG A 45 -17.87 -2.04 -40.80
N GLU A 46 -18.24 -3.31 -40.66
CA GLU A 46 -19.47 -4.12 -40.59
C GLU A 46 -18.90 -5.55 -40.34
N GLN A 47 -19.44 -6.47 -39.52
CA GLN A 47 -20.43 -7.49 -39.90
C GLN A 47 -20.51 -8.54 -38.77
N GLN A 48 -21.74 -8.94 -38.47
CA GLN A 48 -22.19 -10.15 -37.77
C GLN A 48 -22.19 -11.34 -38.77
N PRO A 49 -22.27 -12.63 -38.36
CA PRO A 49 -23.49 -13.17 -37.74
C PRO A 49 -23.34 -14.27 -36.67
N GLU A 50 -24.51 -14.50 -36.07
CA GLU A 50 -24.97 -15.54 -35.14
C GLU A 50 -24.44 -16.97 -35.38
N GLN A 51 -24.24 -17.75 -34.32
CA GLN A 51 -25.22 -18.78 -33.90
C GLN A 51 -24.82 -19.46 -32.58
N ALA A 52 -25.87 -19.85 -31.86
CA ALA A 52 -25.94 -20.27 -30.48
C ALA A 52 -25.57 -21.74 -30.22
N GLU A 53 -25.02 -21.93 -29.02
CA GLU A 53 -25.33 -22.99 -28.03
C GLU A 53 -25.23 -24.47 -28.39
N ALA A 54 -24.36 -25.18 -27.66
CA ALA A 54 -24.77 -26.29 -26.79
C ALA A 54 -23.66 -26.61 -25.76
N ASP A 55 -24.11 -26.72 -24.52
CA ASP A 55 -23.40 -27.10 -23.30
C ASP A 55 -22.65 -28.45 -23.40
N ILE A 56 -21.60 -28.61 -22.60
CA ILE A 56 -21.59 -29.45 -21.38
C ILE A 56 -20.17 -29.48 -20.78
N ALA A 57 -20.17 -29.39 -19.46
CA ALA A 57 -19.09 -29.50 -18.51
C ALA A 57 -18.05 -30.62 -18.79
N VAL A 58 -16.82 -30.43 -18.32
CA VAL A 58 -16.31 -31.07 -17.09
C VAL A 58 -14.84 -30.65 -16.87
N SER A 59 -14.57 -30.38 -15.60
CA SER A 59 -13.32 -30.11 -14.91
C SER A 59 -12.10 -30.93 -15.37
N HIS A 60 -10.96 -30.25 -15.50
CA HIS A 60 -9.65 -30.78 -15.10
C HIS A 60 -8.67 -29.61 -14.93
N GLN A 61 -8.18 -29.40 -13.71
CA GLN A 61 -6.76 -29.17 -13.49
C GLN A 61 -6.37 -29.39 -12.03
N ASN A 62 -5.52 -30.40 -11.90
CA ASN A 62 -4.46 -30.57 -10.93
C ASN A 62 -3.98 -29.26 -10.27
N THR A 63 -3.92 -29.30 -8.95
CA THR A 63 -2.73 -28.87 -8.20
C THR A 63 -2.63 -29.68 -6.91
N CYS A 64 -1.56 -30.47 -6.81
CA CYS A 64 -0.89 -30.78 -5.54
C CYS A 64 -0.43 -29.45 -4.92
N GLY A 65 -0.36 -29.21 -3.60
CA GLY A 65 -0.34 -30.08 -2.44
C GLY A 65 0.73 -29.51 -1.48
N GLY A 66 0.47 -29.47 -0.16
CA GLY A 66 1.52 -29.08 0.78
C GLY A 66 1.14 -29.01 2.25
N SER A 67 1.64 -30.02 3.00
CA SER A 67 1.91 -30.05 4.45
C SER A 67 0.75 -30.46 5.36
N GLY A 68 0.89 -31.36 6.33
CA GLY A 68 2.04 -32.14 6.79
C GLY A 68 1.55 -32.99 7.98
N GLY A 69 1.97 -34.25 8.04
CA GLY A 69 1.58 -35.19 9.09
C GLY A 69 2.62 -36.27 9.24
N GLY A 70 3.12 -36.43 10.47
CA GLY A 70 4.25 -37.27 10.80
C GLY A 70 3.94 -38.77 10.88
N ALA A 71 5.02 -39.48 11.20
CA ALA A 71 5.10 -40.80 11.81
C ALA A 71 4.22 -41.92 11.23
N THR A 72 4.86 -42.90 10.59
CA THR A 72 5.04 -44.26 11.12
C THR A 72 5.67 -45.15 10.03
N SER A 73 6.80 -45.77 10.37
CA SER A 73 7.25 -47.03 9.77
C SER A 73 6.30 -48.16 10.25
N PRO A 74 6.21 -49.35 9.63
CA PRO A 74 7.29 -50.05 8.94
C PRO A 74 6.85 -50.77 7.66
N THR A 75 7.66 -51.75 7.22
CA THR A 75 7.48 -52.71 6.11
C THR A 75 7.90 -52.24 4.72
N SER A 76 9.15 -52.53 4.37
CA SER A 76 9.50 -53.77 3.66
C SER A 76 10.99 -53.73 3.34
N ALA A 77 11.75 -54.59 4.01
CA ALA A 77 13.05 -54.98 3.50
C ALA A 77 12.80 -55.72 2.20
N ALA A 78 13.10 -55.09 1.06
CA ALA A 78 13.33 -55.81 -0.17
C ALA A 78 14.67 -56.55 0.01
N SER A 79 14.57 -57.76 0.53
CA SER A 79 15.54 -58.81 0.27
C SER A 79 15.53 -59.04 -1.24
N ASP A 80 16.54 -58.54 -1.95
CA ASP A 80 16.86 -59.03 -3.29
C ASP A 80 17.46 -60.43 -3.13
N THR A 81 16.57 -61.41 -2.98
CA THR A 81 16.82 -62.79 -3.34
C THR A 81 17.08 -62.84 -4.85
N GLU A 82 18.35 -62.74 -5.23
CA GLU A 82 18.82 -63.32 -6.49
C GLU A 82 18.54 -64.82 -6.46
N SER A 83 17.39 -65.21 -7.00
CA SER A 83 17.09 -66.61 -7.31
C SER A 83 16.42 -66.69 -8.67
N GLY A 84 17.16 -66.31 -9.70
CA GLY A 84 16.94 -66.76 -11.07
C GLY A 84 17.78 -68.00 -11.35
N ILE A 85 17.51 -69.09 -10.63
CA ILE A 85 18.09 -70.40 -10.93
C ILE A 85 17.46 -70.84 -12.26
N PHE A 86 18.26 -70.86 -13.33
CA PHE A 86 17.87 -71.46 -14.59
C PHE A 86 17.51 -72.93 -14.34
N SER A 87 16.31 -73.34 -14.74
CA SER A 87 15.88 -74.73 -14.78
C SER A 87 16.92 -75.56 -15.56
N VAL A 88 17.46 -76.60 -14.92
CA VAL A 88 18.36 -77.57 -15.56
C VAL A 88 17.54 -78.37 -16.56
N GLU A 89 17.59 -77.99 -17.83
CA GLU A 89 17.19 -78.86 -18.93
C GLU A 89 18.22 -79.99 -19.04
N SER A 90 17.75 -81.22 -19.25
CA SER A 90 18.55 -82.46 -19.35
C SER A 90 19.85 -82.26 -20.11
N GLU A 91 21.00 -82.57 -19.51
CA GLU A 91 22.35 -82.43 -20.11
C GLU A 91 22.63 -83.42 -21.26
N VAL A 92 21.67 -84.32 -21.52
CA VAL A 92 21.77 -85.43 -22.47
C VAL A 92 20.66 -85.35 -23.52
N CYS A 93 21.01 -85.63 -24.78
CA CYS A 93 20.09 -85.61 -25.92
C CYS A 93 19.07 -86.76 -25.89
N ALA A 94 17.78 -86.43 -25.86
CA ALA A 94 16.67 -87.41 -25.80
C ALA A 94 16.66 -88.44 -26.94
N GLU A 95 17.20 -88.13 -28.12
CA GLU A 95 17.24 -89.03 -29.28
C GLU A 95 18.52 -89.89 -29.39
N HIS A 96 19.61 -89.44 -28.78
CA HIS A 96 20.95 -89.99 -29.05
C HIS A 96 21.73 -90.37 -27.79
N ASP A 97 21.17 -90.11 -26.60
CA ASP A 97 21.75 -90.40 -25.29
C ASP A 97 23.22 -89.92 -25.18
N SER A 98 23.49 -88.72 -25.71
CA SER A 98 24.82 -88.11 -25.84
C SER A 98 24.83 -86.68 -25.28
N GLU A 99 25.97 -86.23 -24.78
CA GLU A 99 26.17 -84.89 -24.19
C GLU A 99 25.81 -83.75 -25.15
N LEU A 100 25.15 -82.71 -24.62
CA LEU A 100 24.66 -81.56 -25.38
C LEU A 100 25.73 -80.47 -25.60
N ASP A 101 26.83 -80.83 -26.27
CA ASP A 101 27.99 -79.95 -26.45
C ASP A 101 27.90 -78.95 -27.62
N TRP A 102 26.75 -78.87 -28.28
CA TRP A 102 26.52 -78.01 -29.45
C TRP A 102 25.30 -77.12 -29.24
N PHE A 103 25.29 -75.93 -29.84
CA PHE A 103 24.20 -74.96 -29.77
C PHE A 103 23.68 -74.65 -31.17
N CYS A 104 22.36 -74.80 -31.36
CA CYS A 104 21.67 -74.41 -32.59
C CYS A 104 21.18 -72.96 -32.47
N ALA A 105 21.74 -72.04 -33.26
CA ALA A 105 21.35 -70.63 -33.22
C ALA A 105 19.96 -70.37 -33.84
N THR A 106 19.53 -71.21 -34.78
CA THR A 106 18.22 -71.12 -35.45
C THR A 106 17.08 -71.48 -34.50
N GLU A 107 17.25 -72.55 -33.72
CA GLU A 107 16.21 -73.06 -32.80
C GLU A 107 16.46 -72.64 -31.33
N LYS A 108 17.58 -71.98 -31.05
CA LYS A 108 18.01 -71.51 -29.72
C LYS A 108 18.02 -72.61 -28.64
N LYS A 109 18.47 -73.82 -29.01
CA LYS A 109 18.51 -74.99 -28.11
C LYS A 109 19.87 -75.68 -28.10
N LEU A 110 20.18 -76.38 -27.01
CA LEU A 110 21.34 -77.25 -26.89
C LEU A 110 21.07 -78.57 -27.64
N ILE A 111 22.07 -79.07 -28.36
CA ILE A 111 22.00 -80.28 -29.19
C ILE A 111 23.29 -81.09 -29.02
N CYS A 112 23.27 -82.40 -29.31
CA CYS A 112 24.49 -83.22 -29.33
C CYS A 112 25.19 -83.17 -30.71
N SER A 113 26.42 -83.70 -30.77
CA SER A 113 27.24 -83.73 -32.00
C SER A 113 26.58 -84.50 -33.17
N ARG A 114 25.73 -85.50 -32.88
CA ARG A 114 24.99 -86.25 -33.90
C ARG A 114 23.85 -85.44 -34.50
N CYS A 115 23.11 -84.68 -33.69
CA CYS A 115 22.08 -83.76 -34.15
C CYS A 115 22.63 -82.64 -35.05
N ALA A 116 23.86 -82.18 -34.76
CA ALA A 116 24.55 -81.15 -35.54
C ALA A 116 25.04 -81.66 -36.91
N ASN A 117 25.55 -82.90 -36.98
CA ASN A 117 26.21 -83.42 -38.18
C ASN A 117 25.31 -84.27 -39.09
N ALA A 118 24.38 -85.05 -38.50
CA ALA A 118 23.58 -86.05 -39.21
C ALA A 118 22.07 -85.99 -38.87
N GLY A 119 21.68 -85.19 -37.89
CA GLY A 119 20.29 -85.04 -37.45
C GLY A 119 19.58 -83.82 -38.03
N PRO A 120 18.45 -83.40 -37.43
CA PRO A 120 17.55 -82.37 -37.98
C PRO A 120 18.17 -80.96 -38.06
N CYS A 121 19.30 -80.71 -37.40
CA CYS A 121 19.98 -79.40 -37.40
C CYS A 121 21.14 -79.30 -38.40
N ARG A 122 21.26 -80.23 -39.36
CA ARG A 122 22.37 -80.27 -40.33
C ARG A 122 22.48 -79.02 -41.22
N GLU A 123 21.35 -78.41 -41.58
CA GLU A 123 21.30 -77.16 -42.36
C GLU A 123 21.16 -75.90 -41.49
N HIS A 124 21.12 -76.07 -40.15
CA HIS A 124 21.02 -74.95 -39.22
C HIS A 124 22.40 -74.36 -38.89
N SER A 125 22.40 -73.12 -38.43
CA SER A 125 23.61 -72.47 -37.91
C SER A 125 23.93 -73.05 -36.53
N VAL A 126 24.76 -74.10 -36.50
CA VAL A 126 25.21 -74.78 -35.28
C VAL A 126 26.65 -74.40 -34.93
N ALA A 127 26.95 -74.27 -33.64
CA ALA A 127 28.30 -73.99 -33.15
C ALA A 127 28.58 -74.80 -31.87
N PRO A 128 29.85 -75.11 -31.54
CA PRO A 128 30.18 -75.73 -30.26
C PRO A 128 29.69 -74.88 -29.09
N LEU A 129 29.10 -75.51 -28.08
CA LEU A 129 28.58 -74.86 -26.87
C LEU A 129 29.65 -74.02 -26.18
N ALA A 130 30.87 -74.55 -26.05
CA ALA A 130 32.01 -73.83 -25.48
C ALA A 130 32.27 -72.48 -26.18
N ARG A 131 32.12 -72.43 -27.52
CA ARG A 131 32.27 -71.19 -28.29
C ARG A 131 31.13 -70.21 -28.01
N ARG A 132 29.88 -70.69 -27.90
CA ARG A 132 28.71 -69.84 -27.59
C ARG A 132 28.76 -69.30 -26.16
N VAL A 133 29.14 -70.12 -25.19
CA VAL A 133 29.34 -69.72 -23.79
C VAL A 133 30.42 -68.65 -23.68
N GLY A 134 31.54 -68.78 -24.40
CA GLY A 134 32.58 -67.75 -24.46
C GLY A 134 32.04 -66.40 -24.97
N VAL A 135 31.24 -66.41 -26.03
CA VAL A 135 30.60 -65.18 -26.57
C VAL A 135 29.63 -64.55 -25.57
N VAL A 136 28.77 -65.35 -24.93
CA VAL A 136 27.79 -64.84 -23.94
C VAL A 136 28.49 -64.31 -22.69
N ARG A 137 29.51 -65.01 -22.18
CA ARG A 137 30.31 -64.53 -21.03
C ARG A 137 30.99 -63.22 -21.34
N ASN A 138 31.60 -63.08 -22.52
CA ASN A 138 32.24 -61.82 -22.93
C ASN A 138 31.20 -60.69 -23.06
N GLN A 139 30.02 -60.96 -23.63
CA GLN A 139 28.93 -59.97 -23.68
C GLN A 139 28.45 -59.54 -22.28
N LEU A 140 28.37 -60.47 -21.33
CA LEU A 140 28.01 -60.16 -19.95
C LEU A 140 29.09 -59.31 -19.27
N VAL A 141 30.37 -59.62 -19.48
CA VAL A 141 31.48 -58.79 -18.99
C VAL A 141 31.40 -57.38 -19.56
N ASP A 142 31.19 -57.23 -20.88
CA ASP A 142 31.05 -55.91 -21.52
C ASP A 142 29.89 -55.09 -20.95
N VAL A 143 28.76 -55.75 -20.65
CA VAL A 143 27.60 -55.11 -20.02
C VAL A 143 27.88 -54.72 -18.58
N CYS A 144 28.51 -55.60 -17.80
CA CYS A 144 28.90 -55.31 -16.42
C CYS A 144 29.89 -54.13 -16.34
N GLU A 145 30.89 -54.07 -17.23
CA GLU A 145 31.83 -52.95 -17.31
C GLU A 145 31.11 -51.63 -17.63
N LYS A 146 30.15 -51.65 -18.58
CA LYS A 146 29.33 -50.47 -18.89
C LYS A 146 28.50 -50.01 -17.70
N ILE A 147 27.86 -50.94 -16.98
CA ILE A 147 27.08 -50.63 -15.79
C ILE A 147 27.98 -50.05 -14.69
N GLN A 148 29.16 -50.62 -14.49
CA GLN A 148 30.13 -50.13 -13.49
C GLN A 148 30.62 -48.70 -13.82
N LEU A 149 30.89 -48.42 -15.10
CA LEU A 149 31.24 -47.06 -15.54
C LEU A 149 30.07 -46.08 -15.34
N GLN A 150 28.84 -46.48 -15.63
CA GLN A 150 27.66 -45.66 -15.39
C GLN A 150 27.46 -45.37 -13.89
N ALA A 151 27.63 -46.37 -13.03
CA ALA A 151 27.55 -46.20 -11.57
C ALA A 151 28.59 -45.18 -11.08
N LEU A 152 29.84 -45.28 -11.53
CA LEU A 152 30.90 -44.32 -11.18
C LEU A 152 30.59 -42.89 -11.64
N VAL A 153 29.98 -42.72 -12.81
CA VAL A 153 29.55 -41.39 -13.29
C VAL A 153 28.46 -40.81 -12.39
N ILE A 154 27.49 -41.63 -11.97
CA ILE A 154 26.41 -41.21 -11.07
C ILE A 154 26.98 -40.86 -9.69
N GLU A 155 27.85 -41.69 -9.13
CA GLU A 155 28.51 -41.42 -7.84
C GLU A 155 29.29 -40.10 -7.88
N LYS A 156 30.06 -39.87 -8.95
CA LYS A 156 30.79 -38.61 -9.16
C LYS A 156 29.84 -37.43 -9.26
N PHE A 157 28.71 -37.58 -9.97
CA PHE A 157 27.71 -36.53 -10.07
C PHE A 157 27.09 -36.19 -8.70
N ILE A 158 26.77 -37.19 -7.88
CA ILE A 158 26.24 -37.00 -6.52
C ILE A 158 27.27 -36.25 -5.66
N GLN A 159 28.49 -36.80 -5.55
CA GLN A 159 29.53 -36.26 -4.65
C GLN A 159 30.05 -34.89 -5.07
N GLN A 160 30.16 -34.63 -6.36
CA GLN A 160 30.74 -33.38 -6.85
C GLN A 160 29.67 -32.34 -7.18
N THR A 161 28.65 -32.72 -7.96
CA THR A 161 27.68 -31.74 -8.49
C THR A 161 26.57 -31.48 -7.49
N LEU A 162 25.94 -32.52 -6.94
CA LEU A 162 24.81 -32.33 -6.02
C LEU A 162 25.28 -31.74 -4.69
N THR A 163 26.36 -32.28 -4.10
CA THR A 163 26.92 -31.73 -2.85
C THR A 163 27.38 -30.28 -3.00
N ALA A 164 28.02 -29.90 -4.12
CA ALA A 164 28.38 -28.51 -4.35
C ALA A 164 27.16 -27.59 -4.53
N LYS A 165 26.10 -28.08 -5.19
CA LYS A 165 24.84 -27.33 -5.33
C LYS A 165 24.14 -27.15 -3.98
N GLU A 166 24.13 -28.17 -3.13
CA GLU A 166 23.58 -28.12 -1.78
C GLU A 166 24.30 -27.08 -0.91
N GLN A 167 25.64 -27.12 -0.91
CA GLN A 167 26.46 -26.11 -0.20
C GLN A 167 26.20 -24.69 -0.71
N LYS A 168 26.12 -24.51 -2.04
CA LYS A 168 25.83 -23.21 -2.64
C LYS A 168 24.43 -22.71 -2.28
N LEU A 169 23.42 -23.60 -2.29
CA LEU A 169 22.06 -23.29 -1.87
C LEU A 169 22.05 -22.86 -0.41
N GLN A 170 22.72 -23.60 0.47
CA GLN A 170 22.79 -23.29 1.90
C GLN A 170 23.49 -21.96 2.16
N ALA A 171 24.58 -21.66 1.46
CA ALA A 171 25.26 -20.36 1.54
C ALA A 171 24.35 -19.22 1.04
N SER A 172 23.67 -19.41 -0.10
CA SER A 172 22.75 -18.42 -0.65
C SER A 172 21.55 -18.17 0.27
N ALA A 173 20.98 -19.21 0.86
CA ALA A 173 19.87 -19.11 1.80
C ALA A 173 20.30 -18.43 3.10
N SER A 174 21.50 -18.73 3.60
CA SER A 174 22.06 -18.07 4.81
C SER A 174 22.26 -16.58 4.57
N ARG A 175 22.85 -16.20 3.43
CA ARG A 175 23.00 -14.79 3.04
C ARG A 175 21.65 -14.08 2.90
N ALA A 176 20.65 -14.72 2.29
CA ALA A 176 19.32 -14.13 2.17
C ALA A 176 18.66 -13.91 3.54
N ARG A 177 18.81 -14.86 4.49
CA ARG A 177 18.32 -14.69 5.87
C ARG A 177 19.02 -13.54 6.58
N GLU A 178 20.35 -13.47 6.48
CA GLU A 178 21.14 -12.37 7.05
C GLU A 178 20.73 -11.01 6.48
N GLN A 179 20.50 -10.94 5.16
CA GLN A 179 20.04 -9.72 4.50
C GLN A 179 18.67 -9.26 5.01
N VAL A 180 17.70 -10.18 5.12
CA VAL A 180 16.37 -9.86 5.66
C VAL A 180 16.47 -9.39 7.11
N LEU A 181 17.24 -10.09 7.94
CA LEU A 181 17.46 -9.70 9.34
C LEU A 181 18.10 -8.31 9.43
N ALA A 182 19.16 -8.05 8.67
CA ALA A 182 19.85 -6.76 8.67
C ALA A 182 18.90 -5.61 8.26
N GLN A 183 18.10 -5.80 7.21
CA GLN A 183 17.14 -4.79 6.75
C GLN A 183 16.06 -4.50 7.80
N VAL A 184 15.51 -5.53 8.44
CA VAL A 184 14.47 -5.36 9.46
C VAL A 184 15.04 -4.74 10.73
N THR A 185 16.23 -5.15 11.17
CA THR A 185 16.89 -4.57 12.34
C THR A 185 17.21 -3.10 12.12
N ALA A 186 17.78 -2.73 10.97
CA ALA A 186 18.05 -1.33 10.65
C ALA A 186 16.76 -0.48 10.63
N ALA A 187 15.66 -1.03 10.15
CA ALA A 187 14.36 -0.36 10.19
C ALA A 187 13.84 -0.18 11.63
N ARG A 188 14.02 -1.17 12.51
CA ARG A 188 13.63 -1.05 13.94
C ARG A 188 14.44 0.00 14.66
N GLU A 189 15.76 -0.02 14.51
CA GLU A 189 16.67 0.95 15.13
C GLU A 189 16.32 2.38 14.71
N ALA A 190 16.08 2.61 13.41
CA ALA A 190 15.66 3.92 12.91
C ALA A 190 14.31 4.39 13.49
N LEU A 191 13.39 3.46 13.77
CA LEU A 191 12.09 3.80 14.37
C LEU A 191 12.19 4.07 15.87
N GLU A 192 13.02 3.31 16.59
CA GLU A 192 13.31 3.54 18.00
C GLU A 192 13.98 4.92 18.19
N GLU A 193 14.93 5.30 17.33
CA GLU A 193 15.56 6.62 17.34
C GLU A 193 14.56 7.75 17.02
N GLU A 194 13.69 7.53 16.03
CA GLU A 194 12.64 8.50 15.67
C GLU A 194 11.61 8.69 16.78
N GLU A 195 11.17 7.59 17.42
CA GLU A 195 10.28 7.59 18.58
C GLU A 195 10.89 8.40 19.73
N GLN A 196 12.14 8.07 20.10
CA GLN A 196 12.83 8.79 21.17
C GLN A 196 12.94 10.29 20.86
N ARG A 197 13.35 10.65 19.64
CA ARG A 197 13.47 12.06 19.24
C ARG A 197 12.14 12.83 19.36
N LEU A 198 11.03 12.21 18.95
CA LEU A 198 9.71 12.83 19.02
C LEU A 198 9.23 12.96 20.46
N LEU A 199 9.42 11.94 21.30
CA LEU A 199 9.06 12.00 22.71
C LEU A 199 9.86 13.09 23.45
N GLU A 200 11.15 13.22 23.16
CA GLU A 200 11.96 14.32 23.69
C GLU A 200 11.49 15.69 23.19
N GLN A 201 10.99 15.78 21.96
CA GLN A 201 10.43 17.02 21.42
C GLN A 201 9.10 17.40 22.06
N VAL A 202 8.24 16.41 22.33
CA VAL A 202 7.00 16.59 23.09
C VAL A 202 7.31 17.03 24.52
N GLN A 203 8.23 16.37 25.20
CA GLN A 203 8.64 16.71 26.57
C GLN A 203 9.18 18.15 26.66
N ARG A 204 10.07 18.55 25.73
CA ARG A 204 10.58 19.93 25.68
C ARG A 204 9.48 20.97 25.46
N GLU A 205 8.50 20.65 24.62
CA GLU A 205 7.38 21.54 24.35
C GLU A 205 6.41 21.60 25.54
N GLU A 206 6.19 20.49 26.24
CA GLU A 206 5.44 20.45 27.50
C GLU A 206 6.09 21.32 28.57
N GLU A 207 7.41 21.18 28.79
CA GLU A 207 8.17 22.01 29.75
C GLU A 207 8.11 23.50 29.38
N ARG A 208 8.23 23.83 28.08
CA ARG A 208 8.09 25.20 27.59
C ARG A 208 6.71 25.78 27.93
N VAL A 209 5.64 25.04 27.66
CA VAL A 209 4.26 25.47 27.94
C VAL A 209 4.03 25.59 29.44
N GLU A 210 4.48 24.62 30.24
CA GLU A 210 4.38 24.66 31.71
C GLU A 210 5.08 25.90 32.28
N GLN A 211 6.30 26.20 31.81
CA GLN A 211 7.05 27.38 32.22
C GLN A 211 6.33 28.68 31.84
N CYS A 212 5.75 28.77 30.64
CA CYS A 212 4.93 29.93 30.25
C CYS A 212 3.69 30.07 31.12
N LEU A 213 2.97 28.97 31.41
CA LEU A 213 1.80 28.97 32.28
C LEU A 213 2.15 29.41 33.71
N LEU A 214 3.28 28.95 34.26
CA LEU A 214 3.77 29.36 35.57
C LEU A 214 4.11 30.86 35.61
N THR A 215 4.80 31.35 34.58
CA THR A 215 5.19 32.77 34.47
C THR A 215 3.95 33.67 34.35
N GLN A 216 2.99 33.30 33.50
CA GLN A 216 1.70 33.99 33.38
C GLN A 216 0.92 33.99 34.69
N ARG A 217 0.83 32.83 35.36
CA ARG A 217 0.15 32.71 36.65
C ARG A 217 0.80 33.61 37.71
N ALA A 218 2.12 33.64 37.78
CA ALA A 218 2.85 34.50 38.72
C ALA A 218 2.60 35.99 38.44
N HIS A 219 2.69 36.40 37.16
CA HIS A 219 2.42 37.77 36.73
C HIS A 219 1.00 38.22 37.09
N TRP A 220 -0.02 37.44 36.71
CA TRP A 220 -1.42 37.81 36.97
C TRP A 220 -1.81 37.72 38.45
N ASN A 221 -1.22 36.80 39.22
CA ASN A 221 -1.42 36.78 40.67
C ASN A 221 -0.83 38.01 41.35
N HIS A 222 0.34 38.46 40.89
CA HIS A 222 0.95 39.70 41.39
C HIS A 222 0.10 40.92 41.05
N ALA A 223 -0.32 41.04 39.79
CA ALA A 223 -1.26 42.06 39.31
C ALA A 223 -2.55 42.10 40.14
N LEU A 224 -3.18 40.94 40.37
CA LEU A 224 -4.40 40.84 41.19
C LEU A 224 -4.16 41.26 42.65
N THR A 225 -3.01 40.90 43.21
CA THR A 225 -2.63 41.29 44.58
C THR A 225 -2.43 42.80 44.67
N SER A 226 -1.71 43.39 43.71
CA SER A 226 -1.48 44.84 43.62
C SER A 226 -2.80 45.59 43.52
N LEU A 227 -3.69 45.21 42.58
CA LEU A 227 -5.03 45.81 42.45
C LEU A 227 -5.86 45.69 43.73
N SER A 228 -5.80 44.54 44.42
CA SER A 228 -6.52 44.32 45.67
C SER A 228 -6.00 45.21 46.80
N GLN A 229 -4.68 45.43 46.87
CA GLN A 229 -4.04 46.33 47.83
C GLN A 229 -4.39 47.79 47.53
N THR A 230 -4.28 48.22 46.26
CA THR A 230 -4.65 49.56 45.82
C THR A 230 -6.12 49.86 46.13
N ARG A 231 -7.03 48.93 45.78
CA ARG A 231 -8.44 49.03 46.15
C ARG A 231 -8.64 49.19 47.66
N SER A 232 -7.98 48.37 48.46
CA SER A 232 -8.12 48.43 49.94
C SER A 232 -7.61 49.75 50.51
N CYS A 233 -6.50 50.27 49.97
CA CYS A 233 -5.96 51.58 50.37
C CYS A 233 -6.90 52.74 49.98
N LEU A 234 -7.44 52.71 48.75
CA LEU A 234 -8.40 53.71 48.29
C LEU A 234 -9.68 53.67 49.12
N VAL A 235 -10.21 52.48 49.42
CA VAL A 235 -11.37 52.31 50.30
C VAL A 235 -11.09 52.84 51.71
N HIS A 236 -9.93 52.53 52.30
CA HIS A 236 -9.55 53.04 53.62
C HIS A 236 -9.44 54.57 53.63
N THR A 237 -8.88 55.15 52.56
CA THR A 237 -8.78 56.61 52.42
C THR A 237 -10.16 57.25 52.31
N LEU A 238 -11.07 56.64 51.53
CA LEU A 238 -12.47 57.06 51.40
C LEU A 238 -13.25 56.97 52.72
N THR A 239 -13.00 55.98 53.58
CA THR A 239 -13.77 55.76 54.82
C THR A 239 -13.22 56.50 56.04
N HIS A 240 -11.92 56.75 56.11
CA HIS A 240 -11.27 57.24 57.33
C HIS A 240 -10.56 58.60 57.19
N ALA A 241 -10.27 59.10 55.98
CA ALA A 241 -9.68 60.42 55.83
C ALA A 241 -10.74 61.53 55.96
N GLY A 242 -10.40 62.64 56.63
CA GLY A 242 -11.25 63.82 56.66
C GLY A 242 -11.17 64.63 55.36
N ASP A 243 -12.19 65.46 55.07
CA ASP A 243 -12.31 66.22 53.81
C ASP A 243 -11.06 67.02 53.43
N ALA A 244 -10.40 67.67 54.40
CA ALA A 244 -9.18 68.44 54.16
C ALA A 244 -7.99 67.55 53.75
N GLN A 245 -7.86 66.35 54.32
CA GLN A 245 -6.83 65.37 53.96
C GLN A 245 -7.07 64.82 52.55
N LEU A 246 -8.32 64.55 52.21
CA LEU A 246 -8.73 64.00 50.92
C LEU A 246 -8.39 64.98 49.77
N VAL A 247 -8.58 66.28 49.99
CA VAL A 247 -8.21 67.33 49.02
C VAL A 247 -6.70 67.46 48.87
N THR A 248 -5.93 67.24 49.94
CA THR A 248 -4.46 67.30 49.88
C THR A 248 -3.82 66.05 49.27
N SER A 249 -4.47 64.88 49.31
CA SER A 249 -3.95 63.61 48.80
C SER A 249 -4.39 63.26 47.36
N VAL A 250 -5.06 64.19 46.65
CA VAL A 250 -5.57 63.96 45.28
C VAL A 250 -4.49 63.47 44.31
N GLN A 251 -3.28 64.01 44.40
CA GLN A 251 -2.16 63.61 43.54
C GLN A 251 -1.73 62.16 43.82
N GLU A 252 -1.60 61.77 45.08
CA GLU A 252 -1.25 60.40 45.47
C GLU A 252 -2.34 59.39 45.10
N ILE A 253 -3.61 59.80 45.13
CA ILE A 253 -4.75 58.98 44.69
C ILE A 253 -4.68 58.79 43.16
N ALA A 254 -4.42 59.84 42.41
CA ALA A 254 -4.31 59.77 40.94
C ALA A 254 -3.19 58.82 40.50
N GLU A 255 -2.00 58.91 41.11
CA GLU A 255 -0.88 58.03 40.81
C GLU A 255 -1.22 56.54 41.05
N ARG A 256 -1.92 56.22 42.13
CA ARG A 256 -2.35 54.84 42.44
C ARG A 256 -3.42 54.33 41.47
N VAL A 257 -4.29 55.20 40.99
CA VAL A 257 -5.31 54.84 39.99
C VAL A 257 -4.65 54.58 38.64
N GLU A 258 -3.69 55.42 38.23
CA GLU A 258 -2.91 55.21 37.00
C GLU A 258 -2.11 53.89 37.04
N GLU A 259 -1.46 53.57 38.17
CA GLU A 259 -0.75 52.30 38.35
C GLU A 259 -1.70 51.10 38.24
N ALA A 260 -2.92 51.21 38.79
CA ALA A 260 -3.94 50.17 38.69
C ALA A 260 -4.47 50.01 37.25
N ASP A 261 -4.65 51.10 36.52
CA ASP A 261 -5.10 51.07 35.12
C ASP A 261 -4.00 50.51 34.18
N GLY A 262 -2.72 50.63 34.56
CA GLY A 262 -1.56 50.17 33.79
C GLY A 262 -1.32 48.65 33.77
N VAL A 263 -2.05 47.87 34.59
CA VAL A 263 -1.86 46.41 34.74
C VAL A 263 -2.22 45.61 33.47
N GLY A 264 -2.99 46.21 32.55
CA GLY A 264 -3.40 45.54 31.31
C GLY A 264 -4.51 44.50 31.51
N LYS A 265 -4.78 43.70 30.46
CA LYS A 265 -5.84 42.67 30.47
C LYS A 265 -5.26 41.28 30.20
N PRO A 266 -5.76 40.23 30.87
CA PRO A 266 -5.42 38.85 30.52
C PRO A 266 -5.80 38.55 29.07
N CYS A 267 -4.92 37.86 28.35
CA CYS A 267 -5.21 37.33 27.03
C CYS A 267 -4.65 35.92 26.85
N ASP A 268 -5.37 35.11 26.10
CA ASP A 268 -4.93 33.78 25.68
C ASP A 268 -3.99 33.93 24.48
N THR A 269 -2.90 33.17 24.47
CA THR A 269 -1.87 33.24 23.42
C THR A 269 -1.49 31.84 22.97
N ASP A 270 -1.10 31.70 21.70
CA ASP A 270 -0.70 30.39 21.15
C ASP A 270 0.51 29.78 21.87
N GLN A 271 1.32 30.59 22.57
CA GLN A 271 2.44 30.13 23.39
C GLN A 271 2.00 29.28 24.60
N LEU A 272 0.74 29.39 25.03
CA LEU A 272 0.15 28.61 26.11
C LEU A 272 -0.38 27.25 25.65
N ASN A 273 -0.36 27.00 24.33
CA ASN A 273 -0.79 25.75 23.73
C ASN A 273 0.43 24.92 23.32
N LEU A 274 0.25 23.60 23.28
CA LEU A 274 1.24 22.68 22.73
C LEU A 274 1.33 22.92 21.21
N ASN A 275 2.53 23.17 20.69
CA ASN A 275 2.70 23.29 19.24
C ASN A 275 2.50 21.92 18.56
N PRO A 276 1.47 21.73 17.70
CA PRO A 276 1.19 20.44 17.07
C PRO A 276 2.30 19.98 16.12
N ALA A 277 3.21 20.88 15.69
CA ALA A 277 4.36 20.50 14.89
C ALA A 277 5.38 19.62 15.65
N CYS A 278 5.29 19.51 16.99
CA CYS A 278 6.24 18.74 17.79
C CYS A 278 6.15 17.21 17.57
N ILE A 279 5.01 16.72 17.05
CA ILE A 279 4.77 15.31 16.74
C ILE A 279 4.94 14.98 15.26
N GLU A 280 5.31 15.96 14.42
CA GLU A 280 5.41 15.74 12.99
C GLU A 280 6.66 14.94 12.60
N SER A 281 6.47 13.74 12.07
CA SER A 281 7.53 12.94 11.45
C SER A 281 7.19 12.55 10.02
N LYS A 282 8.16 12.73 9.12
CA LYS A 282 8.04 12.23 7.73
C LYS A 282 8.24 10.71 7.69
N LEU A 283 9.15 10.18 8.52
CA LEU A 283 9.43 8.75 8.59
C LEU A 283 8.22 7.98 9.09
N LEU A 284 7.63 8.38 10.22
CA LEU A 284 6.44 7.71 10.77
C LEU A 284 5.25 7.84 9.82
N ARG A 285 5.01 9.02 9.22
CA ARG A 285 3.94 9.18 8.22
C ARG A 285 4.10 8.23 7.04
N GLY A 286 5.30 8.14 6.48
CA GLY A 286 5.60 7.25 5.35
C GLY A 286 5.47 5.78 5.71
N LEU A 287 6.03 5.37 6.86
CA LEU A 287 5.94 3.99 7.33
C LEU A 287 4.50 3.60 7.64
N TRP A 288 3.77 4.45 8.37
CA TRP A 288 2.40 4.18 8.78
C TRP A 288 1.48 4.03 7.57
N ALA A 289 1.62 4.91 6.58
CA ALA A 289 0.98 4.74 5.29
C ALA A 289 1.37 3.40 4.66
N THR A 290 2.66 3.15 4.43
CA THR A 290 3.13 1.93 3.77
C THR A 290 2.62 0.65 4.48
N ALA A 291 2.64 0.63 5.81
CA ALA A 291 2.16 -0.50 6.62
C ALA A 291 0.66 -0.74 6.48
N LEU A 292 -0.16 0.31 6.35
CA LEU A 292 -1.61 0.18 6.17
C LEU A 292 -2.00 -0.15 4.73
N LEU A 293 -1.12 0.09 3.76
CA LEU A 293 -1.47 0.09 2.34
C LEU A 293 -0.78 -1.01 1.54
N LEU A 294 0.32 -1.53 2.06
CA LEU A 294 1.03 -2.70 1.56
C LEU A 294 1.12 -3.82 2.60
N GLY A 295 0.71 -3.56 3.84
CA GLY A 295 0.70 -4.58 4.88
C GLY A 295 -0.37 -5.65 4.68
N PRO A 296 -0.36 -6.71 5.51
CA PRO A 296 -1.30 -7.83 5.40
C PRO A 296 -2.78 -7.43 5.48
N ASN A 297 -3.06 -6.29 6.11
CA ASN A 297 -4.40 -5.72 6.30
C ASN A 297 -4.74 -4.64 5.25
N ALA A 298 -3.92 -4.46 4.21
CA ALA A 298 -4.10 -3.44 3.18
C ALA A 298 -5.29 -3.66 2.25
N TYR A 299 -6.04 -4.74 2.45
CA TYR A 299 -7.32 -4.94 1.81
C TYR A 299 -8.31 -3.96 2.44
N GLY A 300 -8.41 -2.78 1.82
CA GLY A 300 -9.39 -1.75 2.10
C GLY A 300 -10.81 -2.33 2.21
N SER A 301 -11.71 -1.57 2.81
CA SER A 301 -13.06 -2.04 3.12
C SER A 301 -13.73 -2.59 1.86
N PRO A 302 -14.00 -3.91 1.75
CA PRO A 302 -14.61 -4.50 0.55
C PRO A 302 -16.02 -3.95 0.26
N LEU A 303 -16.54 -3.15 1.20
CA LEU A 303 -17.80 -2.42 1.16
C LEU A 303 -17.74 -1.10 0.38
N LEU A 304 -16.56 -0.53 0.11
CA LEU A 304 -16.49 0.76 -0.59
C LEU A 304 -16.90 0.61 -2.06
N LYS A 305 -18.00 1.27 -2.39
CA LYS A 305 -18.59 1.35 -3.73
C LYS A 305 -19.03 2.78 -4.01
N PHE A 306 -19.28 3.12 -5.26
CA PHE A 306 -19.94 4.38 -5.59
C PHE A 306 -21.42 4.32 -5.17
N ASP A 307 -21.92 5.41 -4.59
CA ASP A 307 -23.33 5.59 -4.34
C ASP A 307 -24.02 6.09 -5.62
N GLU A 308 -24.79 5.21 -6.25
CA GLU A 308 -25.55 5.46 -7.48
C GLU A 308 -26.43 6.72 -7.40
N ARG A 309 -26.94 7.05 -6.21
CA ARG A 309 -27.79 8.22 -5.98
C ARG A 309 -27.04 9.52 -6.20
N THR A 310 -25.73 9.51 -5.98
CA THR A 310 -24.86 10.69 -6.11
C THR A 310 -24.34 10.89 -7.52
N VAL A 311 -24.27 9.83 -8.33
CA VAL A 311 -23.58 9.83 -9.62
C VAL A 311 -24.18 10.82 -10.61
N SER A 312 -23.34 11.72 -11.11
CA SER A 312 -23.73 12.68 -12.14
C SER A 312 -24.25 12.03 -13.42
N PRO A 313 -25.25 12.61 -14.11
CA PRO A 313 -25.69 12.16 -15.44
C PRO A 313 -24.60 12.22 -16.52
N LEU A 314 -23.46 12.87 -16.23
CA LEU A 314 -22.27 12.90 -17.09
C LEU A 314 -21.39 11.66 -16.95
N LEU A 315 -21.74 10.75 -16.04
CA LEU A 315 -21.01 9.54 -15.74
C LEU A 315 -21.91 8.31 -15.93
N SER A 316 -21.32 7.20 -16.34
CA SER A 316 -21.94 5.87 -16.21
C SER A 316 -21.24 5.09 -15.11
N LEU A 317 -22.05 4.37 -14.32
CA LEU A 317 -21.60 3.48 -13.27
C LEU A 317 -21.69 2.02 -13.75
N SER A 318 -20.66 1.21 -13.49
CA SER A 318 -20.68 -0.23 -13.75
C SER A 318 -21.62 -0.99 -12.81
N GLU A 319 -22.02 -2.20 -13.20
CA GLU A 319 -22.94 -3.06 -12.42
C GLU A 319 -22.40 -3.42 -11.02
N ASP A 320 -21.09 -3.56 -10.88
CA ASP A 320 -20.44 -3.83 -9.58
C ASP A 320 -20.34 -2.59 -8.68
N LEU A 321 -20.78 -1.43 -9.18
CA LEU A 321 -20.72 -0.11 -8.56
C LEU A 321 -19.30 0.36 -8.21
N ARG A 322 -18.29 -0.11 -8.96
CA ARG A 322 -16.87 0.21 -8.69
C ARG A 322 -16.18 0.99 -9.77
N THR A 323 -16.75 1.10 -10.97
CA THR A 323 -16.12 1.82 -12.09
C THR A 323 -17.01 2.97 -12.53
N LEU A 324 -16.45 4.19 -12.52
CA LEU A 324 -17.06 5.36 -13.14
C LEU A 324 -16.41 5.58 -14.49
N THR A 325 -17.25 5.82 -15.50
CA THR A 325 -16.79 6.17 -16.85
C THR A 325 -17.42 7.49 -17.27
N PHE A 326 -16.59 8.40 -17.78
CA PHE A 326 -17.03 9.68 -18.31
C PHE A 326 -17.76 9.52 -19.64
N LEU A 327 -18.93 10.15 -19.75
CA LEU A 327 -19.75 10.12 -20.95
C LEU A 327 -19.46 11.35 -21.82
N GLN A 328 -18.94 11.10 -23.03
CA GLN A 328 -18.67 12.16 -24.03
C GLN A 328 -19.93 12.86 -24.54
N LYS A 329 -21.10 12.22 -24.40
CA LYS A 329 -22.40 12.76 -24.78
C LYS A 329 -23.39 12.54 -23.65
N LYS A 330 -24.19 13.56 -23.35
CA LYS A 330 -25.27 13.44 -22.36
C LYS A 330 -26.26 12.33 -22.78
N PRO A 331 -26.72 11.50 -21.84
CA PRO A 331 -27.77 10.53 -22.10
C PRO A 331 -29.02 11.21 -22.66
N ARG A 332 -29.75 10.52 -23.55
CA ARG A 332 -31.02 11.04 -24.11
C ARG A 332 -32.12 11.19 -23.06
N GLN A 333 -32.05 10.42 -21.98
CA GLN A 333 -32.98 10.47 -20.85
C GLN A 333 -32.18 10.78 -19.59
N SER A 334 -32.51 11.87 -18.92
CA SER A 334 -31.94 12.18 -17.61
C SER A 334 -32.50 11.21 -16.57
N PRO A 335 -31.68 10.74 -15.61
CA PRO A 335 -32.18 9.96 -14.48
C PRO A 335 -33.22 10.78 -13.69
N PRO A 336 -34.10 10.12 -12.92
CA PRO A 336 -35.03 10.80 -12.02
C PRO A 336 -34.30 11.77 -11.08
N TYR A 337 -35.00 12.85 -10.70
CA TYR A 337 -34.46 13.81 -9.75
C TYR A 337 -34.17 13.13 -8.41
N ASP A 338 -32.93 13.26 -7.93
CA ASP A 338 -32.52 12.90 -6.59
C ASP A 338 -31.73 14.08 -6.00
N PRO A 339 -32.08 14.57 -4.79
CA PRO A 339 -31.32 15.65 -4.14
C PRO A 339 -29.84 15.30 -3.94
N ALA A 340 -29.48 14.03 -3.74
CA ALA A 340 -28.09 13.59 -3.55
C ALA A 340 -27.26 13.64 -4.84
N ARG A 341 -27.90 13.68 -6.02
CA ARG A 341 -27.24 13.59 -7.32
C ARG A 341 -26.55 14.88 -7.72
N PHE A 342 -25.31 14.81 -8.20
CA PHE A 342 -24.69 15.96 -8.87
C PHE A 342 -25.33 16.22 -10.23
N ASP A 343 -25.72 17.46 -10.54
CA ASP A 343 -26.41 17.76 -11.81
C ASP A 343 -25.48 18.30 -12.92
N SER A 344 -24.46 19.07 -12.54
CA SER A 344 -23.66 19.89 -13.45
C SER A 344 -22.23 19.38 -13.60
N TRP A 345 -21.62 18.94 -12.50
CA TRP A 345 -20.25 18.42 -12.48
C TRP A 345 -20.24 16.89 -12.60
N PRO A 346 -19.24 16.29 -13.29
CA PRO A 346 -19.11 14.83 -13.41
C PRO A 346 -18.51 14.24 -12.14
N ASN A 347 -19.22 14.42 -11.02
CA ASN A 347 -18.84 13.98 -9.70
C ASN A 347 -19.66 12.75 -9.27
N ALA A 348 -19.12 12.01 -8.32
CA ALA A 348 -19.81 10.95 -7.58
C ALA A 348 -19.15 10.78 -6.19
N LEU A 349 -19.88 10.19 -5.25
CA LEU A 349 -19.37 9.87 -3.91
C LEU A 349 -19.32 8.37 -3.66
N GLY A 350 -18.50 7.98 -2.70
CA GLY A 350 -18.50 6.64 -2.12
C GLY A 350 -19.66 6.44 -1.14
N SER A 351 -20.06 5.19 -0.96
CA SER A 351 -21.14 4.76 -0.06
C SER A 351 -20.78 4.78 1.43
N LEU A 352 -19.49 4.83 1.77
CA LEU A 352 -19.01 4.72 3.14
C LEU A 352 -18.74 6.10 3.75
N SER A 353 -19.54 6.47 4.75
CA SER A 353 -19.28 7.63 5.60
C SER A 353 -18.27 7.28 6.68
N MET A 354 -17.30 8.16 6.89
CA MET A 354 -16.13 7.92 7.72
C MET A 354 -16.08 8.96 8.83
N SER A 355 -16.15 8.51 10.08
CA SER A 355 -16.21 9.39 11.26
C SER A 355 -15.47 8.81 12.47
N SER A 356 -14.71 7.74 12.28
CA SER A 356 -13.91 7.09 13.32
C SER A 356 -12.90 6.17 12.67
N SER A 357 -11.85 5.79 13.41
CA SER A 357 -10.81 4.85 12.96
C SER A 357 -10.02 5.29 11.72
N THR A 358 -9.12 4.43 11.29
CA THR A 358 -8.35 4.62 10.06
C THR A 358 -9.01 3.86 8.93
N HIS A 359 -9.12 4.48 7.77
CA HIS A 359 -9.55 3.77 6.58
C HIS A 359 -8.63 4.07 5.40
N SER A 360 -8.52 3.09 4.51
CA SER A 360 -7.77 3.19 3.28
C SER A 360 -8.56 2.63 2.10
N TRP A 361 -8.31 3.20 0.92
CA TRP A 361 -8.80 2.66 -0.33
C TRP A 361 -7.87 3.01 -1.49
N VAL A 362 -7.93 2.21 -2.55
CA VAL A 362 -7.12 2.36 -3.76
C VAL A 362 -8.03 2.54 -4.97
N VAL A 363 -7.68 3.52 -5.80
CA VAL A 363 -8.35 3.84 -7.05
C VAL A 363 -7.41 3.57 -8.22
N ASP A 364 -7.82 2.74 -9.15
CA ASP A 364 -7.22 2.66 -10.48
C ASP A 364 -7.58 3.91 -11.28
N VAL A 365 -6.55 4.66 -11.66
CA VAL A 365 -6.64 5.87 -12.47
C VAL A 365 -5.86 5.73 -13.78
N GLY A 366 -5.34 4.54 -14.07
CA GLY A 366 -4.38 4.28 -15.15
C GLY A 366 -4.93 4.60 -16.54
N LYS A 367 -6.26 4.53 -16.70
CA LYS A 367 -6.96 4.85 -17.94
C LYS A 367 -7.35 6.32 -18.07
N SER A 368 -7.34 7.12 -17.00
CA SER A 368 -7.87 8.48 -17.01
C SER A 368 -6.78 9.57 -17.08
N GLY A 369 -6.93 10.46 -18.06
CA GLY A 369 -6.17 11.69 -18.27
C GLY A 369 -6.52 12.82 -17.31
N ALA A 370 -7.76 12.85 -16.83
CA ALA A 370 -8.34 13.98 -16.12
C ALA A 370 -9.36 13.51 -15.07
N PHE A 371 -8.98 13.62 -13.79
CA PHE A 371 -9.77 13.16 -12.66
C PHE A 371 -9.50 13.95 -11.38
N LYS A 372 -10.37 13.75 -10.38
CA LYS A 372 -10.17 14.14 -8.98
C LYS A 372 -10.52 12.96 -8.09
N VAL A 373 -9.70 12.70 -7.08
CA VAL A 373 -9.94 11.70 -6.05
C VAL A 373 -9.63 12.31 -4.68
N GLY A 374 -10.43 12.01 -3.67
CA GLY A 374 -10.26 12.59 -2.35
C GLY A 374 -11.44 12.31 -1.44
N VAL A 375 -11.73 13.28 -0.57
CA VAL A 375 -12.84 13.23 0.38
C VAL A 375 -13.60 14.55 0.40
N CYS A 376 -14.86 14.51 0.81
CA CYS A 376 -15.67 15.70 1.08
C CYS A 376 -16.64 15.48 2.24
N TYR A 377 -17.18 16.56 2.78
CA TYR A 377 -18.30 16.48 3.69
C TYR A 377 -19.58 16.04 2.97
N ALA A 378 -20.49 15.41 3.73
CA ALA A 378 -21.83 15.06 3.25
C ALA A 378 -22.67 16.31 2.89
N SER A 379 -22.37 17.45 3.51
CA SER A 379 -23.02 18.75 3.27
C SER A 379 -22.68 19.40 1.92
N LEU A 380 -21.67 18.89 1.21
CA LEU A 380 -21.17 19.51 -0.02
C LEU A 380 -22.31 19.70 -1.02
N GLU A 381 -22.43 20.92 -1.56
CA GLU A 381 -23.49 21.28 -2.50
C GLU A 381 -23.49 20.33 -3.71
N ARG A 382 -24.69 19.92 -4.14
CA ARG A 382 -24.85 18.95 -5.24
C ARG A 382 -25.29 19.61 -6.53
N LYS A 383 -25.86 20.81 -6.47
CA LYS A 383 -26.56 21.44 -7.59
C LYS A 383 -25.80 22.64 -8.14
N GLY A 384 -26.00 22.87 -9.43
CA GLY A 384 -25.45 24.02 -10.16
C GLY A 384 -23.99 23.87 -10.60
N SER A 385 -23.59 24.77 -11.49
CA SER A 385 -22.24 24.83 -12.08
C SER A 385 -21.27 25.70 -11.28
N GLY A 386 -21.66 26.14 -10.08
CA GLY A 386 -20.85 26.97 -9.20
C GLY A 386 -19.67 26.22 -8.57
N ASN A 387 -18.86 26.95 -7.80
CA ASN A 387 -17.71 26.40 -7.08
C ASN A 387 -18.15 25.57 -5.86
N GLU A 388 -19.36 25.83 -5.36
CA GLU A 388 -19.98 25.16 -4.24
C GLU A 388 -20.06 23.64 -4.49
N ALA A 389 -20.49 23.22 -5.69
CA ALA A 389 -20.57 21.81 -6.08
C ALA A 389 -19.28 21.26 -6.73
N ARG A 390 -18.26 22.11 -6.94
CA ARG A 390 -17.03 21.74 -7.66
C ARG A 390 -15.95 21.26 -6.69
N LEU A 391 -15.63 19.96 -6.72
CA LEU A 391 -14.60 19.38 -5.86
C LEU A 391 -13.26 20.15 -5.91
N GLY A 392 -12.72 20.49 -4.75
CA GLY A 392 -11.48 21.26 -4.54
C GLY A 392 -11.62 22.79 -4.59
N TYR A 393 -12.79 23.33 -4.96
CA TYR A 393 -13.04 24.78 -5.08
C TYR A 393 -13.94 25.34 -3.95
N ASN A 394 -14.17 24.55 -2.92
CA ASN A 394 -14.93 24.90 -1.72
C ASN A 394 -14.19 24.41 -0.47
N SER A 395 -14.65 24.84 0.70
CA SER A 395 -14.10 24.45 2.00
C SER A 395 -14.53 23.05 2.47
N GLU A 396 -15.32 22.33 1.67
CA GLU A 396 -15.93 21.05 2.05
C GLU A 396 -15.33 19.85 1.32
N SER A 397 -14.28 20.05 0.51
CA SER A 397 -13.63 18.99 -0.25
C SER A 397 -12.11 19.13 -0.28
N TRP A 398 -11.43 17.99 -0.17
CA TRP A 398 -9.97 17.84 -0.21
C TRP A 398 -9.64 16.77 -1.24
N VAL A 399 -9.08 17.18 -2.37
CA VAL A 399 -8.89 16.28 -3.51
C VAL A 399 -7.52 16.43 -4.15
N LEU A 400 -6.97 15.30 -4.56
CA LEU A 400 -5.88 15.24 -5.53
C LEU A 400 -6.49 15.22 -6.93
N CYS A 401 -6.04 16.16 -7.77
CA CYS A 401 -6.49 16.33 -9.13
C CYS A 401 -5.35 16.02 -10.09
N ARG A 402 -5.69 15.34 -11.18
CA ARG A 402 -4.85 15.26 -12.36
C ARG A 402 -5.56 15.95 -13.52
N TYR A 403 -4.87 16.84 -14.22
CA TYR A 403 -5.35 17.45 -15.45
C TYR A 403 -4.17 17.78 -16.36
N ASP A 404 -4.27 17.42 -17.63
CA ASP A 404 -3.24 17.70 -18.65
C ASP A 404 -1.81 17.26 -18.27
N GLY A 405 -1.71 16.12 -17.55
CA GLY A 405 -0.44 15.57 -17.10
C GLY A 405 0.01 16.05 -15.71
N ASP A 406 -0.46 17.21 -15.25
CA ASP A 406 -0.09 17.79 -13.97
C ASP A 406 -0.91 17.20 -12.81
N TYR A 407 -0.23 17.03 -11.67
CA TYR A 407 -0.84 16.62 -10.42
C TYR A 407 -0.89 17.81 -9.46
N THR A 408 -2.06 18.04 -8.87
CA THR A 408 -2.28 19.14 -7.91
C THR A 408 -3.14 18.67 -6.76
N TYR A 409 -2.80 19.08 -5.54
CA TYR A 409 -3.72 19.03 -4.42
C TYR A 409 -4.60 20.28 -4.44
N CYS A 410 -5.91 20.11 -4.24
CA CYS A 410 -6.91 21.18 -4.30
C CYS A 410 -7.80 21.17 -3.06
N HIS A 411 -7.92 22.33 -2.40
CA HIS A 411 -8.84 22.58 -1.30
C HIS A 411 -9.16 24.09 -1.20
N ALA A 412 -10.42 24.46 -0.94
CA ALA A 412 -10.86 25.86 -0.79
C ALA A 412 -10.41 26.79 -1.94
N GLY A 413 -10.36 26.26 -3.17
CA GLY A 413 -9.91 27.00 -4.36
C GLY A 413 -8.39 27.18 -4.46
N LYS A 414 -7.62 26.80 -3.44
CA LYS A 414 -6.17 26.80 -3.45
C LYS A 414 -5.65 25.52 -4.11
N LYS A 415 -4.59 25.67 -4.90
CA LYS A 415 -3.93 24.56 -5.61
C LYS A 415 -2.47 24.48 -5.20
N VAL A 416 -2.01 23.28 -4.89
CA VAL A 416 -0.62 22.98 -4.57
C VAL A 416 -0.09 22.00 -5.62
N PRO A 417 0.88 22.39 -6.46
CA PRO A 417 1.45 21.49 -7.47
C PRO A 417 2.25 20.36 -6.81
N LEU A 418 2.10 19.14 -7.35
CA LEU A 418 2.77 17.94 -6.85
C LEU A 418 3.85 17.50 -7.85
N GLN A 419 5.04 17.19 -7.34
CA GLN A 419 6.15 16.68 -8.16
C GLN A 419 6.04 15.16 -8.28
N VAL A 420 5.47 14.70 -9.39
CA VAL A 420 5.24 13.28 -9.66
C VAL A 420 6.15 12.82 -10.79
N VAL A 421 7.16 12.01 -10.45
CA VAL A 421 8.22 11.57 -11.39
C VAL A 421 7.68 10.59 -12.44
N THR A 422 6.86 9.64 -12.01
CA THR A 422 6.27 8.61 -12.87
C THR A 422 4.76 8.62 -12.72
N ARG A 423 4.04 8.55 -13.84
CA ARG A 423 2.56 8.54 -13.86
C ARG A 423 2.01 7.36 -13.05
N PRO A 424 1.36 7.59 -11.88
CA PRO A 424 0.70 6.56 -11.11
C PRO A 424 -0.38 5.85 -11.93
N GLN A 425 -0.41 4.51 -11.90
CA GLN A 425 -1.57 3.76 -12.38
C GLN A 425 -2.66 3.69 -11.32
N ARG A 426 -2.26 3.74 -10.05
CA ARG A 426 -3.16 3.70 -8.91
C ARG A 426 -2.83 4.85 -7.97
N ILE A 427 -3.86 5.41 -7.37
CA ILE A 427 -3.72 6.36 -6.27
C ILE A 427 -4.46 5.75 -5.11
N GLY A 428 -3.76 5.63 -4.00
CA GLY A 428 -4.41 5.27 -2.79
C GLY A 428 -4.58 6.45 -1.85
N LEU A 429 -5.59 6.33 -1.01
CA LEU A 429 -6.00 7.31 -0.03
C LEU A 429 -6.06 6.64 1.33
N LEU A 430 -5.61 7.36 2.35
CA LEU A 430 -5.66 6.91 3.73
C LEU A 430 -6.16 8.08 4.57
N LEU A 431 -7.29 7.88 5.25
CA LEU A 431 -7.84 8.82 6.21
C LEU A 431 -7.63 8.26 7.61
N ASP A 432 -6.82 8.96 8.40
CA ASP A 432 -6.77 8.76 9.83
C ASP A 432 -7.74 9.69 10.54
N TRP A 433 -8.77 9.11 11.16
CA TRP A 433 -9.64 9.93 11.99
C TRP A 433 -8.98 10.29 13.32
N LEU A 434 -8.05 9.49 13.85
CA LEU A 434 -7.45 9.78 15.15
C LEU A 434 -6.48 10.96 15.08
N SER A 435 -5.53 10.92 14.13
CA SER A 435 -4.60 12.03 13.88
C SER A 435 -5.15 13.12 12.95
N GLN A 436 -6.41 13.02 12.51
CA GLN A 436 -7.06 14.00 11.63
C GLN A 436 -6.24 14.27 10.36
N THR A 437 -5.70 13.20 9.77
CA THR A 437 -4.75 13.26 8.66
C THR A 437 -5.26 12.50 7.45
N LEU A 438 -5.21 13.13 6.28
CA LEU A 438 -5.49 12.52 4.98
C LEU A 438 -4.19 12.43 4.16
N LEU A 439 -3.88 11.23 3.68
CA LEU A 439 -2.71 10.92 2.86
C LEU A 439 -3.12 10.48 1.47
N PHE A 440 -2.34 10.89 0.47
CA PHE A 440 -2.39 10.41 -0.91
C PHE A 440 -1.08 9.74 -1.25
N TYR A 441 -1.12 8.54 -1.81
CA TYR A 441 0.08 7.75 -2.08
C TYR A 441 -0.01 7.00 -3.40
N GLU A 442 1.15 6.62 -3.93
CA GLU A 442 1.28 5.69 -5.04
C GLU A 442 1.50 4.28 -4.45
N PRO A 443 0.53 3.35 -4.59
CA PRO A 443 0.58 2.06 -3.91
C PRO A 443 1.80 1.21 -4.29
N ASP A 444 2.24 1.21 -5.55
CA ASP A 444 3.27 0.27 -6.01
C ASP A 444 4.68 0.60 -5.50
N SER A 445 4.99 1.89 -5.40
CA SER A 445 6.26 2.40 -4.87
C SER A 445 6.19 2.77 -3.38
N GLY A 446 4.99 2.89 -2.81
CA GLY A 446 4.78 3.44 -1.47
C GLY A 446 5.06 4.95 -1.38
N ALA A 447 5.23 5.64 -2.51
CA ALA A 447 5.58 7.07 -2.50
C ALA A 447 4.42 7.93 -2.00
N LEU A 448 4.69 8.76 -0.99
CA LEU A 448 3.75 9.78 -0.51
C LEU A 448 3.62 10.89 -1.57
N LEU A 449 2.42 11.08 -2.10
CA LEU A 449 2.12 12.14 -3.07
C LEU A 449 1.76 13.44 -2.36
N TYR A 450 0.94 13.37 -1.31
CA TYR A 450 0.55 14.53 -0.52
C TYR A 450 -0.02 14.13 0.84
N SER A 451 0.07 15.03 1.82
CA SER A 451 -0.48 14.86 3.17
C SER A 451 -1.12 16.16 3.62
N VAL A 452 -2.29 16.07 4.24
CA VAL A 452 -2.93 17.18 4.94
C VAL A 452 -3.36 16.73 6.33
N THR A 453 -3.05 17.54 7.33
CA THR A 453 -3.46 17.33 8.72
C THR A 453 -4.26 18.57 9.14
N GLN A 454 -5.52 18.38 9.48
CA GLN A 454 -6.42 19.45 9.90
C GLN A 454 -7.65 18.87 10.59
N PRO A 455 -8.30 19.62 11.51
CA PRO A 455 -9.53 19.16 12.13
C PRO A 455 -10.64 18.97 11.09
N PHE A 456 -11.20 17.76 11.01
CA PHE A 456 -12.40 17.44 10.26
C PHE A 456 -13.61 17.48 11.18
N ASN A 457 -14.47 18.48 10.98
CA ASN A 457 -15.58 18.76 11.89
C ASN A 457 -16.85 17.94 11.62
N ALA A 458 -16.86 17.13 10.56
CA ALA A 458 -18.01 16.31 10.18
C ALA A 458 -17.54 15.05 9.42
N PRO A 459 -18.37 13.98 9.40
CA PRO A 459 -18.04 12.76 8.67
C PRO A 459 -17.68 13.02 7.20
N LEU A 460 -16.67 12.30 6.73
CA LEU A 460 -16.16 12.40 5.36
C LEU A 460 -16.68 11.27 4.48
N LEU A 461 -16.94 11.60 3.23
CA LEU A 461 -17.27 10.66 2.16
C LEU A 461 -16.15 10.66 1.12
N PRO A 462 -15.75 9.50 0.57
CA PRO A 462 -14.90 9.44 -0.61
C PRO A 462 -15.53 10.22 -1.76
N ALA A 463 -14.75 11.06 -2.42
CA ALA A 463 -15.22 11.98 -3.44
C ALA A 463 -14.41 11.84 -4.73
N PHE A 464 -15.12 11.82 -5.86
CA PHE A 464 -14.53 11.49 -7.15
C PHE A 464 -15.10 12.38 -8.25
N ALA A 465 -14.25 12.76 -9.21
CA ALA A 465 -14.67 13.34 -10.48
C ALA A 465 -13.88 12.75 -11.63
N VAL A 466 -14.52 12.51 -12.77
CA VAL A 466 -13.87 11.93 -13.96
C VAL A 466 -14.31 12.71 -15.19
N THR A 467 -13.33 13.20 -15.96
CA THR A 467 -13.56 13.91 -17.23
C THR A 467 -12.83 13.29 -18.41
N ASP A 468 -12.12 12.17 -18.19
CA ASP A 468 -11.53 11.36 -19.25
C ASP A 468 -11.64 9.87 -18.89
N ARG A 469 -12.13 9.06 -19.84
CA ARG A 469 -12.26 7.60 -19.74
C ARG A 469 -12.85 7.14 -18.40
N SER A 470 -12.14 6.35 -17.60
CA SER A 470 -12.69 5.70 -16.41
C SER A 470 -11.72 5.65 -15.24
N ILE A 471 -12.27 5.59 -14.03
CA ILE A 471 -11.56 5.23 -12.80
C ILE A 471 -12.30 4.08 -12.11
N THR A 472 -11.57 3.25 -11.35
CA THR A 472 -12.14 2.09 -10.66
C THR A 472 -11.68 2.03 -9.21
N ILE A 473 -12.62 1.89 -8.26
CA ILE A 473 -12.30 1.56 -6.86
C ILE A 473 -11.90 0.08 -6.81
N LEU A 474 -10.71 -0.20 -6.29
CA LEU A 474 -10.19 -1.56 -6.18
C LEU A 474 -10.53 -2.18 -4.83
N HIS A 475 -10.14 -1.50 -3.75
CA HIS A 475 -10.28 -1.94 -2.36
C HIS A 475 -10.38 -0.73 -1.45
#